data_AF-A0A0W8G4Y5-F1
#
_entry.id   AF-A0A0W8G4Y5-F1
#
_cell.length_a   1.000
_cell.length_b   1.000
_cell.length_c   1.000
_cell.angle_alpha   90.00
_cell.angle_beta   90.00
_cell.angle_gamma   90.00
#
_symmetry.space_group_name_H-M   'P 1'
#
loop_
_entity.id
_entity.type
_entity.pdbx_description
1 polymer ?
#
loop_
_entity_poly.entity_id
_entity_poly.type
_entity_poly.pdbx_seq_one_letter_code
_entity_poly.pdbx_strand_id
1 'polypeptide(L)'
;MRIRHAVILAVLAIVLLVSGIYYHLRYGRHDTFMSNFLTGKHASRDGYEAGDRPVPDKMPLPVRYVDKAAPHVAIFVNTPEYRKAPLDIRRMKLLEFFTLKVADRDFMLLSDADKKRVLDLFMERYLVP
;
A
#
# COMPACT_ATOMS: atom_id res chain seq x y z
N MET A 1 19.03 -45.08 19.59
CA MET A 1 17.89 -44.19 19.25
C MET A 1 18.28 -42.72 19.00
N ARG A 2 19.32 -42.15 19.63
CA ARG A 2 19.72 -40.74 19.47
C ARG A 2 20.17 -40.33 18.05
N ILE A 3 20.90 -41.20 17.35
CA ILE A 3 21.40 -40.93 15.99
C ILE A 3 20.24 -40.82 14.98
N ARG A 4 19.20 -41.64 15.12
CA ARG A 4 18.01 -41.58 14.24
C ARG A 4 17.27 -40.24 14.37
N HIS A 5 17.17 -39.70 15.58
CA HIS A 5 16.55 -38.40 15.82
C HIS A 5 17.40 -37.25 15.27
N ALA A 6 18.74 -37.35 15.36
CA ALA A 6 19.64 -36.37 14.76
C ALA A 6 19.53 -36.34 13.22
N VAL A 7 19.40 -37.51 12.58
CA VAL A 7 19.18 -37.61 11.12
C VAL A 7 17.83 -37.01 10.74
N ILE A 8 16.76 -37.30 11.49
CA ILE A 8 15.43 -36.73 11.22
C ILE A 8 15.45 -35.20 11.35
N LEU A 9 16.10 -34.67 12.39
CA LEU A 9 16.26 -33.22 12.58
C LEU A 9 17.06 -32.57 11.45
N ALA A 10 18.14 -33.22 11.00
CA ALA A 10 18.94 -32.73 9.87
C ALA A 10 18.13 -32.67 8.57
N VAL A 11 17.33 -33.71 8.28
CA VAL A 11 16.44 -33.73 7.11
C VAL A 11 15.37 -32.64 7.21
N LEU A 12 14.77 -32.45 8.39
CA LEU A 12 13.76 -31.43 8.61
C LEU A 12 14.31 -30.01 8.38
N ALA A 13 15.54 -29.75 8.87
CA ALA A 13 16.22 -28.47 8.67
C ALA A 13 16.52 -28.20 7.19
N ILE A 14 16.93 -29.23 6.44
CA ILE A 14 17.18 -29.11 4.99
C ILE A 14 15.87 -28.81 4.25
N VAL A 15 14.76 -29.49 4.59
CA VAL A 15 13.45 -29.25 3.96
C VAL A 15 12.94 -27.83 4.22
N LEU A 16 13.13 -27.31 5.44
CA LEU A 16 12.77 -25.94 5.79
C LEU A 16 13.62 -24.91 5.02
N LEU A 17 14.93 -25.15 4.90
CA LEU A 17 15.83 -24.31 4.11
C LEU A 17 15.43 -24.28 2.64
N VAL A 18 15.19 -25.44 2.02
CA VAL A 18 14.78 -25.54 0.62
C VAL A 18 13.43 -24.86 0.40
N SER A 19 12.48 -25.05 1.31
CA SER A 19 11.15 -24.40 1.23
C SER A 19 11.25 -22.88 1.35
N GLY A 20 12.10 -22.37 2.27
CA GLY A 20 12.35 -20.94 2.42
C GLY A 20 13.02 -20.32 1.19
N ILE A 21 14.00 -21.00 0.61
CA ILE A 21 14.67 -20.57 -0.64
C ILE A 21 13.67 -20.59 -1.81
N TYR A 22 12.85 -21.64 -1.92
CA TYR A 22 11.82 -21.73 -2.95
C TYR A 22 10.78 -20.61 -2.81
N TYR A 23 10.36 -20.30 -1.58
CA TYR A 23 9.46 -19.20 -1.30
C TYR A 23 10.09 -17.85 -1.69
N HIS A 24 11.35 -17.60 -1.32
CA HIS A 24 12.06 -16.38 -1.72
C HIS A 24 12.28 -16.27 -3.22
N LEU A 25 12.56 -17.37 -3.93
CA LEU A 25 12.73 -17.33 -5.38
C LEU A 25 11.39 -17.13 -6.13
N ARG A 26 10.29 -17.70 -5.62
CA ARG A 26 8.97 -17.63 -6.24
C ARG A 26 8.22 -16.34 -5.89
N TYR A 27 8.31 -15.88 -4.64
CA TYR A 27 7.59 -14.72 -4.12
C TYR A 27 8.48 -13.49 -3.89
N GLY A 28 9.80 -13.65 -3.74
CA GLY A 28 10.73 -12.52 -3.64
C GLY A 28 10.88 -11.69 -4.92
N ARG A 29 10.29 -12.13 -6.04
CA ARG A 29 10.12 -11.30 -7.24
C ARG A 29 8.88 -10.40 -7.19
N HIS A 30 7.96 -10.65 -6.23
CA HIS A 30 6.81 -9.79 -5.93
C HIS A 30 7.04 -8.86 -4.73
N ASP A 31 8.09 -9.08 -3.94
CA ASP A 31 8.49 -8.20 -2.83
C ASP A 31 9.27 -6.96 -3.30
N THR A 32 8.61 -6.14 -4.13
CA THR A 32 9.03 -4.74 -4.35
C THR A 32 8.99 -3.90 -3.06
N PHE A 33 8.39 -4.43 -2.00
CA PHE A 33 8.32 -3.79 -0.68
C PHE A 33 9.66 -3.87 0.08
N MET A 34 10.35 -5.02 0.03
CA MET A 34 11.59 -5.23 0.81
C MET A 34 12.83 -4.69 0.09
N SER A 35 12.85 -4.70 -1.25
CA SER A 35 13.94 -4.07 -2.02
C SER A 35 13.94 -2.56 -1.83
N ASN A 36 12.78 -1.90 -1.90
CA ASN A 36 12.66 -0.46 -1.68
C ASN A 36 13.00 -0.03 -0.23
N PHE A 37 12.87 -0.93 0.75
CA PHE A 37 13.23 -0.65 2.13
C PHE A 37 14.75 -0.67 2.36
N LEU A 38 15.49 -1.51 1.61
CA LEU A 38 16.95 -1.60 1.68
C LEU A 38 17.67 -0.67 0.70
N THR A 39 17.01 -0.25 -0.38
CA THR A 39 17.51 0.80 -1.31
C THR A 39 17.18 2.23 -0.80
N GLY A 40 16.74 2.37 0.45
CA GLY A 40 16.47 3.65 1.13
C GLY A 40 17.71 4.49 1.49
N LYS A 41 18.83 4.31 0.78
CA LYS A 41 19.96 5.25 0.76
C LYS A 41 20.21 5.64 -0.70
N HIS A 42 19.93 6.91 -1.00
CA HIS A 42 20.14 7.61 -2.28
C HIS A 42 19.01 7.54 -3.31
N ALA A 43 17.91 8.25 -3.02
CA ALA A 43 17.17 8.97 -4.05
C ALA A 43 16.52 10.24 -3.45
N SER A 44 17.31 11.02 -2.74
CA SER A 44 17.05 12.45 -2.62
C SER A 44 17.43 13.07 -3.95
N ARG A 45 16.46 13.71 -4.63
CA ARG A 45 16.59 14.52 -5.86
C ARG A 45 16.43 13.72 -7.15
N ASP A 46 15.21 13.72 -7.70
CA ASP A 46 14.97 14.10 -9.09
C ASP A 46 13.52 14.54 -9.27
N GLY A 47 13.37 15.66 -9.99
CA GLY A 47 12.18 16.49 -10.02
C GLY A 47 11.01 15.86 -10.75
N TYR A 48 9.83 15.99 -10.15
CA TYR A 48 8.57 16.02 -10.86
C TYR A 48 7.83 17.29 -10.42
N GLU A 49 8.09 18.37 -11.16
CA GLU A 49 7.19 19.52 -11.27
C GLU A 49 5.89 19.04 -11.95
N ALA A 50 5.02 18.40 -11.16
CA ALA A 50 3.65 18.11 -11.56
C ALA A 50 2.74 19.17 -10.96
N GLY A 51 2.75 20.36 -11.56
CA GLY A 51 1.72 21.39 -11.42
C GLY A 51 1.47 21.85 -9.98
N ASP A 52 2.30 22.78 -9.51
CA ASP A 52 2.07 23.58 -8.31
C ASP A 52 0.76 24.39 -8.45
N ARG A 53 -0.37 23.74 -8.15
CA ARG A 53 -1.49 24.48 -7.59
C ARG A 53 -1.09 24.80 -6.15
N PRO A 54 -0.97 26.08 -5.77
CA PRO A 54 -0.74 26.43 -4.39
C PRO A 54 -1.90 25.87 -3.56
N VAL A 55 -1.62 24.84 -2.75
CA VAL A 55 -2.60 24.33 -1.79
C VAL A 55 -2.87 25.49 -0.82
N PRO A 56 -4.10 26.03 -0.74
CA PRO A 56 -4.38 27.16 0.12
C PRO A 56 -4.03 26.80 1.56
N ASP A 57 -3.21 27.62 2.20
CA ASP A 57 -2.61 27.38 3.52
C ASP A 57 -3.63 27.23 4.68
N LYS A 58 -4.93 27.32 4.37
CA LYS A 58 -6.07 27.25 5.30
C LYS A 58 -6.94 26.01 5.16
N MET A 59 -6.61 25.07 4.26
CA MET A 59 -7.44 23.88 4.09
C MET A 59 -7.30 22.92 5.30
N PRO A 60 -8.42 22.37 5.81
CA PRO A 60 -8.37 21.38 6.88
C PRO A 60 -7.47 20.21 6.51
N LEU A 61 -6.67 19.74 7.47
CA LEU A 61 -5.73 18.63 7.29
C LEU A 61 -6.34 17.41 6.57
N PRO A 62 -7.60 17.00 6.88
CA PRO A 62 -8.24 15.90 6.19
C PRO A 62 -8.45 16.13 4.69
N VAL A 63 -8.80 17.35 4.30
CA VAL A 63 -9.05 17.73 2.89
C VAL A 63 -7.75 17.70 2.11
N ARG A 64 -6.66 18.24 2.69
CA ARG A 64 -5.32 18.20 2.09
C ARG A 64 -4.86 16.77 1.82
N TYR A 65 -5.18 15.86 2.73
CA TYR A 65 -4.83 14.46 2.61
C TYR A 65 -5.54 13.77 1.44
N VAL A 66 -6.85 14.04 1.29
CA VAL A 66 -7.67 13.52 0.19
C VAL A 66 -7.28 14.15 -1.16
N ASP A 67 -6.91 15.43 -1.18
CA ASP A 67 -6.48 16.14 -2.39
C ASP A 67 -5.11 15.65 -2.89
N LYS A 68 -4.17 15.35 -1.98
CA LYS A 68 -2.86 14.76 -2.33
C LYS A 68 -3.03 13.43 -3.09
N ALA A 69 -4.05 12.65 -2.76
CA ALA A 69 -4.34 11.37 -3.39
C ALA A 69 -5.10 11.49 -4.73
N ALA A 70 -5.71 12.65 -5.02
CA ALA A 70 -6.56 12.87 -6.19
C ALA A 70 -6.00 12.37 -7.54
N PRO A 71 -4.73 12.65 -7.92
CA PRO A 71 -4.22 12.19 -9.21
C PRO A 71 -4.14 10.66 -9.31
N HIS A 72 -3.71 9.98 -8.25
CA HIS A 72 -3.58 8.52 -8.25
C HIS A 72 -4.96 7.83 -8.21
N VAL A 73 -5.89 8.39 -7.44
CA VAL A 73 -7.27 7.88 -7.37
C VAL A 73 -7.99 8.07 -8.70
N ALA A 74 -7.82 9.22 -9.35
CA ALA A 74 -8.43 9.49 -10.66
C ALA A 74 -8.03 8.45 -11.72
N ILE A 75 -6.77 8.00 -11.72
CA ILE A 75 -6.33 6.94 -12.62
C ILE A 75 -7.02 5.62 -12.27
N PHE A 76 -7.07 5.27 -10.98
CA PHE A 76 -7.67 4.03 -10.49
C PHE A 76 -9.17 3.92 -10.79
N VAL A 77 -9.96 4.96 -10.47
CA VAL A 77 -11.42 4.96 -10.66
C VAL A 77 -11.83 4.97 -12.14
N ASN A 78 -10.92 5.37 -13.03
CA ASN A 78 -11.15 5.36 -14.47
C ASN A 78 -10.83 4.01 -15.14
N THR A 79 -10.30 3.04 -14.39
CA THR A 79 -10.04 1.70 -14.92
C THR A 79 -11.36 0.97 -15.27
N PRO A 80 -11.40 0.17 -16.34
CA PRO A 80 -12.59 -0.61 -16.70
C PRO A 80 -13.01 -1.58 -15.59
N GLU A 81 -12.05 -2.13 -14.86
CA GLU A 81 -12.28 -3.05 -13.74
C GLU A 81 -12.97 -2.40 -12.55
N TYR A 82 -12.71 -1.12 -12.29
CA TYR A 82 -13.39 -0.36 -11.26
C TYR A 82 -14.78 0.05 -11.74
N ARG A 83 -14.88 0.63 -12.94
CA ARG A 83 -16.15 1.18 -13.46
C ARG A 83 -17.24 0.14 -13.69
N LYS A 84 -16.89 -1.07 -14.12
CA LYS A 84 -17.86 -2.14 -14.40
C LYS A 84 -18.21 -2.96 -13.15
N ALA A 85 -17.54 -2.71 -12.03
CA ALA A 85 -17.77 -3.46 -10.81
C ALA A 85 -19.06 -3.01 -10.10
N PRO A 86 -19.77 -3.94 -9.45
CA PRO A 86 -20.83 -3.61 -8.50
C PRO A 86 -20.38 -2.61 -7.42
N LEU A 87 -21.32 -1.85 -6.84
CA LEU A 87 -21.02 -0.76 -5.90
C LEU A 87 -20.27 -1.24 -4.64
N ASP A 88 -20.63 -2.40 -4.10
CA ASP A 88 -19.97 -3.06 -2.97
C ASP A 88 -18.51 -3.41 -3.31
N ILE A 89 -18.26 -3.94 -4.50
CA ILE A 89 -16.90 -4.25 -4.98
C ILE A 89 -16.10 -2.98 -5.23
N ARG A 90 -16.71 -1.93 -5.81
CA ARG A 90 -16.09 -0.61 -5.97
C ARG A 90 -15.69 0.00 -4.63
N ARG A 91 -16.57 -0.09 -3.63
CA ARG A 91 -16.30 0.38 -2.27
C ARG A 91 -15.09 -0.34 -1.66
N MET A 92 -15.07 -1.67 -1.75
CA MET A 92 -13.98 -2.48 -1.21
C MET A 92 -12.65 -2.20 -1.91
N LYS A 93 -12.66 -2.11 -3.25
CA LYS A 93 -11.48 -1.75 -4.06
C LYS A 93 -10.94 -0.36 -3.74
N LEU A 94 -11.82 0.61 -3.47
CA LEU A 94 -11.44 1.97 -3.12
C LEU A 94 -10.82 2.04 -1.71
N LEU A 95 -11.34 1.25 -0.76
CA LEU A 95 -10.76 1.09 0.58
C LEU A 95 -9.39 0.42 0.54
N GLU A 96 -9.23 -0.61 -0.29
CA GLU A 96 -7.95 -1.28 -0.52
C GLU A 96 -6.93 -0.28 -1.10
N PHE A 97 -7.34 0.48 -2.12
CA PHE A 97 -6.50 1.53 -2.69
C PHE A 97 -6.10 2.57 -1.63
N PHE A 98 -7.05 3.03 -0.82
CA PHE A 98 -6.78 3.97 0.26
C PHE A 98 -5.71 3.43 1.21
N THR A 99 -5.87 2.19 1.68
CA THR A 99 -4.95 1.56 2.62
C THR A 99 -3.55 1.36 2.02
N LEU A 100 -3.46 1.04 0.73
CA LEU A 100 -2.18 0.75 0.07
C LEU A 100 -1.43 1.99 -0.44
N LYS A 101 -2.16 3.04 -0.84
CA LYS A 101 -1.60 4.18 -1.59
C LYS A 101 -1.81 5.53 -0.94
N VAL A 102 -2.76 5.63 -0.02
CA VAL A 102 -3.14 6.90 0.60
C VAL A 102 -2.76 6.90 2.07
N ALA A 103 -2.95 5.82 2.82
CA ALA A 103 -2.62 5.71 4.25
C ALA A 103 -1.09 5.62 4.49
N ASP A 104 -0.36 6.70 4.20
CA ASP A 104 1.08 6.80 4.39
C ASP A 104 1.46 6.95 5.88
N ARG A 105 2.77 7.10 6.15
CA ARG A 105 3.28 7.25 7.53
C ARG A 105 2.63 8.41 8.27
N ASP A 106 2.33 9.51 7.58
CA ASP A 106 1.75 10.70 8.20
C ASP A 106 0.27 10.48 8.53
N PHE A 107 -0.45 9.64 7.76
CA PHE A 107 -1.80 9.19 8.14
C PHE A 107 -1.82 8.46 9.47
N MET A 108 -0.84 7.58 9.71
CA MET A 108 -0.80 6.76 10.91
C MET A 108 -0.61 7.59 12.19
N LEU A 109 -0.01 8.78 12.05
CA LEU A 109 0.20 9.74 13.13
C LEU A 109 -1.03 10.60 13.44
N LEU A 110 -2.06 10.57 12.58
CA LEU A 110 -3.31 11.30 12.82
C LEU A 110 -4.09 10.69 13.99
N SER A 111 -4.90 11.53 14.63
CA SER A 111 -5.88 11.06 15.61
C SER A 111 -6.90 10.12 14.96
N ASP A 112 -7.50 9.20 15.72
CA ASP A 112 -8.52 8.29 15.16
C ASP A 112 -9.73 9.05 14.60
N ALA A 113 -10.07 10.19 15.21
CA ALA A 113 -11.11 11.08 14.71
C ALA A 113 -10.77 11.67 13.33
N ASP A 114 -9.51 12.07 13.12
CA ASP A 114 -9.04 12.61 11.84
C ASP A 114 -8.87 11.52 10.79
N LYS A 115 -8.37 10.34 11.16
CA LYS A 115 -8.31 9.16 10.28
C LYS A 115 -9.70 8.81 9.74
N LYS A 116 -10.69 8.77 10.63
CA LYS A 116 -12.09 8.52 10.25
C LYS A 116 -12.59 9.60 9.29
N ARG A 117 -12.36 10.88 9.59
CA ARG A 117 -12.79 12.00 8.73
C ARG A 117 -12.16 11.96 7.34
N VAL A 118 -10.86 11.67 7.25
CA VAL A 118 -10.16 11.51 5.97
C VAL A 118 -10.77 10.37 5.17
N LEU A 119 -11.01 9.22 5.80
CA LEU A 119 -11.61 8.07 5.12
C LEU A 119 -13.02 8.36 4.63
N ASP A 120 -13.86 8.97 5.48
CA ASP A 120 -15.23 9.34 5.14
C ASP A 120 -15.25 10.30 3.93
N LEU A 121 -14.43 11.37 3.97
CA LEU A 121 -14.29 12.33 2.87
C LEU A 121 -13.74 11.70 1.59
N PHE A 122 -12.79 10.76 1.73
CA PHE A 122 -12.21 10.06 0.59
C PHE A 122 -13.25 9.19 -0.11
N MET A 123 -14.03 8.43 0.66
CA MET A 123 -15.10 7.58 0.14
C MET A 123 -16.21 8.41 -0.47
N GLU A 124 -16.66 9.49 0.18
CA GLU A 124 -17.69 10.40 -0.34
C GLU A 124 -17.28 10.99 -1.70
N ARG A 125 -16.01 11.37 -1.85
CA ARG A 125 -15.53 12.07 -3.05
C ARG A 125 -15.28 11.16 -4.24
N TYR A 126 -14.85 9.91 -4.01
CA TYR A 126 -14.36 9.04 -5.07
C TYR A 126 -15.19 7.77 -5.28
N LEU A 127 -16.12 7.45 -4.39
CA LEU A 127 -17.11 6.41 -4.63
C LEU A 127 -18.18 6.96 -5.59
N VAL A 128 -17.91 6.83 -6.89
CA VAL A 128 -18.85 7.22 -7.94
C VAL A 128 -20.05 6.26 -7.91
N PRO A 129 -21.30 6.74 -8.03
CA PRO A 129 -22.48 5.88 -8.17
C PRO A 129 -22.43 4.97 -9.40
#